data_AF-A0A935BL02-F1
#
_entry.id   AF-A0A935BL02-F1
#
_cell.length_a   1.000
_cell.length_b   1.000
_cell.length_c   1.000
_cell.angle_alpha   90.00
_cell.angle_beta   90.00
_cell.angle_gamma   90.00
#
_symmetry.space_group_name_H-M   'P 1'
#
loop_
_entity.id
_entity.type
_entity.pdbx_description
1 polymer ?
#
loop_
_entity_poly.entity_id
_entity_poly.type
_entity_poly.pdbx_seq_one_letter_code
_entity_poly.pdbx_strand_id
1 'polypeptide(L)'
;MVGRFSGDKFGIILSDLLSREEATAFADRLAKRLAEPYTLDGRQVFTSAKIGIAYGNSKYPEAEDILRDADIAMYYAKDNEEELRHL
;
A
#
# COMPACT_ATOMS: atom_id res chain seq x y z
N MET A 1 6.96 -8.57 7.36
CA MET A 1 6.30 -9.78 6.77
C MET A 1 5.40 -9.35 5.62
N VAL A 2 5.22 -10.18 4.59
CA VAL A 2 4.30 -9.90 3.46
C VAL A 2 3.33 -11.06 3.31
N GLY A 3 2.05 -10.77 3.10
CA GLY A 3 1.01 -11.75 2.81
C GLY A 3 0.11 -11.30 1.67
N ARG A 4 -0.49 -12.24 0.95
CA ARG A 4 -1.50 -11.97 -0.09
C ARG A 4 -2.86 -12.32 0.48
N PHE A 5 -3.82 -11.39 0.42
CA PHE A 5 -5.14 -11.60 1.01
C PHE A 5 -6.14 -12.14 -0.02
N SER A 6 -6.30 -11.43 -1.13
CA SER A 6 -7.26 -11.76 -2.18
C SER A 6 -6.88 -11.05 -3.46
N GLY A 7 -7.10 -11.68 -4.62
CA GLY A 7 -6.83 -11.05 -5.92
C GLY A 7 -5.43 -10.46 -5.98
N ASP A 8 -5.34 -9.14 -6.16
CA ASP A 8 -4.12 -8.33 -6.22
C ASP A 8 -3.81 -7.58 -4.91
N LYS A 9 -4.53 -7.82 -3.82
CA LYS A 9 -4.31 -7.19 -2.51
C LYS A 9 -3.22 -7.90 -1.71
N PHE A 10 -2.26 -7.12 -1.23
CA PHE A 10 -1.16 -7.57 -0.36
C PHE A 10 -1.15 -6.78 0.95
N GLY A 11 -0.77 -7.46 2.04
CA GLY A 11 -0.52 -6.87 3.34
C GLY A 11 0.95 -6.90 3.68
N ILE A 12 1.44 -5.80 4.26
CA ILE A 12 2.82 -5.69 4.71
C ILE A 12 2.79 -5.27 6.18
N ILE A 13 3.42 -6.07 7.03
CA ILE A 13 3.69 -5.71 8.42
C ILE A 13 5.12 -5.19 8.50
N LEU A 14 5.24 -3.92 8.87
CA LEU A 14 6.49 -3.25 9.22
C LEU A 14 6.61 -3.25 10.76
N SER A 15 7.66 -3.91 11.25
CA SER A 15 8.00 -3.91 12.68
C SER A 15 9.17 -2.95 12.91
N ASP A 16 9.34 -2.52 14.16
CA ASP A 16 10.52 -1.78 14.62
C ASP A 16 10.77 -0.45 13.87
N LEU A 17 9.70 0.21 13.44
CA LEU A 17 9.78 1.55 12.88
C LEU A 17 10.09 2.57 13.98
N LEU A 18 11.03 3.46 13.71
CA LEU A 18 11.41 4.55 14.61
C LEU A 18 10.44 5.73 14.50
N SER A 19 9.73 5.87 13.36
CA SER A 19 8.76 6.94 13.16
C SER A 19 7.70 6.63 12.09
N ARG A 20 6.69 7.50 11.99
CA ARG A 20 5.63 7.41 10.97
C ARG A 20 6.16 7.74 9.58
N GLU A 21 7.12 8.65 9.52
CA GLU A 21 7.78 9.09 8.29
C GLU A 21 8.53 7.93 7.62
N GLU A 22 9.09 7.00 8.39
CA GLU A 22 9.70 5.78 7.84
C GLU A 22 8.69 4.88 7.14
N ALA A 23 7.48 4.72 7.69
CA ALA A 23 6.41 3.96 7.05
C ALA A 23 6.01 4.60 5.71
N THR A 24 5.84 5.92 5.70
CA THR A 24 5.50 6.68 4.49
C THR A 24 6.61 6.60 3.44
N ALA A 25 7.87 6.79 3.84
CA ALA A 25 9.01 6.68 2.93
C ALA A 25 9.15 5.25 2.35
N PHE A 26 8.88 4.23 3.16
CA PHE A 26 8.82 2.85 2.69
C PHE A 26 7.73 2.66 1.63
N ALA A 27 6.52 3.14 1.91
CA ALA A 27 5.38 3.06 1.00
C ALA A 27 5.66 3.76 -0.33
N ASP A 28 6.16 5.00 -0.30
CA ASP A 28 6.50 5.76 -1.51
C ASP A 28 7.53 5.03 -2.37
N ARG A 29 8.56 4.47 -1.73
CA ARG A 29 9.62 3.75 -2.44
C ARG A 29 9.09 2.44 -3.02
N LEU A 30 8.21 1.74 -2.32
CA LEU A 30 7.54 0.55 -2.83
C LEU A 30 6.64 0.87 -4.02
N ALA A 31 5.81 1.91 -3.93
CA ALA A 31 4.94 2.34 -5.03
C ALA A 31 5.74 2.68 -6.29
N LYS A 32 6.86 3.42 -6.15
CA LYS A 32 7.76 3.74 -7.27
C LYS A 32 8.35 2.48 -7.90
N ARG A 33 8.79 1.51 -7.09
CA ARG A 33 9.31 0.24 -7.60
C ARG A 33 8.24 -0.58 -8.32
N LEU A 34 7.03 -0.61 -7.79
CA LEU A 34 5.91 -1.30 -8.44
C LEU A 34 5.45 -0.61 -9.73
N ALA A 35 5.77 0.67 -9.91
CA ALA A 35 5.48 1.42 -11.14
C ALA A 35 6.53 1.22 -12.25
N GLU A 36 7.68 0.60 -11.95
CA GLU A 36 8.63 0.22 -12.99
C GLU A 36 7.99 -0.82 -13.92
N PRO A 37 8.22 -0.74 -15.24
CA PRO A 37 7.54 -1.62 -16.18
C PRO A 37 8.11 -3.05 -16.13
N TYR A 38 7.21 -4.01 -16.25
CA TYR A 38 7.52 -5.43 -16.30
C TYR A 38 7.56 -5.90 -17.75
N THR A 39 8.58 -6.68 -18.11
CA THR A 39 8.61 -7.32 -19.42
C THR A 39 7.98 -8.71 -19.31
N LEU A 40 6.81 -8.90 -19.91
CA LEU A 40 6.09 -10.18 -19.97
C LEU A 40 5.90 -10.56 -21.43
N ASP A 41 6.46 -11.69 -21.86
CA ASP A 41 6.41 -12.18 -23.25
C ASP A 41 6.79 -11.12 -24.30
N GLY A 42 7.83 -10.33 -24.00
CA GLY A 42 8.33 -9.26 -24.86
C GLY A 42 7.46 -7.98 -24.88
N ARG A 43 6.40 -7.92 -24.08
CA ARG A 43 5.53 -6.74 -23.92
C ARG A 43 5.85 -6.03 -22.61
N GLN A 44 5.83 -4.70 -22.64
CA GLN A 44 5.91 -3.89 -21.42
C GLN A 44 4.53 -3.81 -20.77
N VAL A 45 4.46 -4.18 -19.49
CA VAL A 45 3.26 -4.09 -18.66
C VAL A 45 3.56 -3.11 -17.53
N PHE A 46 2.69 -2.11 -17.39
CA PHE A 46 2.81 -1.08 -16.37
C PHE A 46 1.77 -1.35 -15.29
N THR A 47 2.19 -1.24 -14.03
CA THR A 47 1.28 -1.34 -12.88
C THR A 47 1.39 -0.08 -12.03
N SER A 48 0.37 0.16 -11.20
CA SER A 48 0.46 1.11 -10.10
C SER A 48 -0.08 0.43 -8.85
N ALA A 49 0.39 0.87 -7.69
CA ALA A 49 -0.03 0.30 -6.41
C ALA A 49 -0.52 1.41 -5.50
N LYS A 50 -1.65 1.16 -4.86
CA LYS A 50 -2.24 2.05 -3.85
C LYS A 50 -1.92 1.46 -2.48
N ILE A 51 -1.39 2.29 -1.60
CA ILE A 51 -0.89 1.83 -0.30
C ILE A 51 -1.58 2.64 0.80
N GLY A 52 -2.37 1.95 1.62
CA GLY A 52 -2.91 2.48 2.87
C GLY A 52 -2.01 2.08 4.04
N ILE A 53 -1.80 3.00 4.97
CA ILE A 53 -0.98 2.76 6.17
C ILE A 53 -1.86 2.94 7.41
N ALA A 54 -1.91 1.90 8.24
CA ALA A 54 -2.49 1.96 9.58
C ALA A 54 -1.42 1.64 10.63
N TYR A 55 -1.55 2.24 11.81
CA TYR A 55 -0.54 2.17 12.87
C TYR A 55 -1.10 1.43 14.07
N GLY A 56 -0.59 0.23 14.30
CA GLY A 56 -0.93 -0.57 15.47
C GLY A 56 -0.73 0.23 16.75
N ASN A 57 -1.75 0.21 17.61
CA ASN A 57 -1.70 0.78 18.94
C ASN A 57 -2.55 -0.10 19.87
N SER A 58 -2.40 0.08 21.17
CA SER A 58 -3.06 -0.73 22.19
C SER A 58 -4.59 -0.66 22.20
N LYS A 59 -5.20 0.19 21.36
CA LYS A 59 -6.65 0.33 21.23
C LYS A 59 -7.25 -0.57 20.15
N TYR A 60 -6.43 -1.27 19.34
CA TYR A 60 -6.95 -2.30 18.45
C TYR A 60 -7.14 -3.60 19.23
N PRO A 61 -8.39 -4.06 19.41
CA PRO A 61 -8.66 -5.31 20.11
C PRO A 61 -8.31 -6.52 19.24
N GLU A 62 -8.41 -6.40 17.91
CA GLU A 62 -8.20 -7.50 16.96
C GLU A 62 -7.35 -7.07 15.75
N ALA A 63 -6.73 -8.04 15.07
CA ALA A 63 -5.91 -7.77 13.88
C ALA A 63 -6.76 -7.29 12.69
N GLU A 64 -8.02 -7.70 12.67
CA GLU A 64 -9.04 -7.35 11.70
C GLU A 64 -9.32 -5.84 11.69
N ASP A 65 -9.19 -5.16 12.83
CA ASP A 65 -9.47 -3.73 12.94
C ASP A 65 -8.37 -2.88 12.29
N ILE A 66 -7.10 -3.22 12.53
CA ILE A 66 -5.98 -2.52 11.87
C ILE A 66 -5.96 -2.80 10.36
N LEU A 67 -6.32 -4.02 9.95
CA LEU A 67 -6.44 -4.36 8.53
C LEU A 67 -7.56 -3.56 7.86
N ARG A 68 -8.70 -3.38 8.54
CA ARG A 68 -9.81 -2.54 8.05
C ARG A 68 -9.39 -1.09 7.89
N ASP A 69 -8.70 -0.52 8.87
CA ASP A 69 -8.21 0.85 8.80
C ASP A 69 -7.18 1.04 7.67
N ALA A 70 -6.31 0.05 7.45
CA ALA A 70 -5.37 0.07 6.34
C ALA A 70 -6.10 0.02 4.97
N ASP A 71 -7.15 -0.79 4.84
CA ASP A 71 -7.95 -0.88 3.62
C ASP A 71 -8.73 0.43 3.36
N ILE A 72 -9.28 1.06 4.41
CA ILE A 72 -9.93 2.38 4.32
C ILE A 72 -8.91 3.45 3.88
N ALA A 73 -7.73 3.48 4.50
CA ALA A 73 -6.67 4.42 4.10
C ALA A 73 -6.23 4.23 2.65
N MET A 74 -6.15 2.97 2.19
CA MET A 74 -5.84 2.63 0.80
C MET A 74 -6.96 3.08 -0.15
N TYR A 75 -8.22 2.96 0.27
CA TYR A 75 -9.37 3.47 -0.49
C TYR A 75 -9.28 4.99 -0.65
N TYR A 76 -8.93 5.75 0.39
CA TYR A 76 -8.77 7.21 0.24
C TYR A 76 -7.54 7.59 -0.61
N ALA A 77 -6.49 6.77 -0.62
CA ALA A 77 -5.39 6.93 -1.56
C ALA A 77 -5.84 6.69 -3.02
N LYS A 78 -6.95 5.97 -3.26
CA LYS A 78 -7.48 5.68 -4.59
C LYS A 78 -8.12 6.89 -5.26
N ASP A 79 -8.82 7.74 -4.52
CA ASP A 79 -9.59 8.85 -5.08
C ASP A 79 -8.70 10.04 -5.48
N ASN A 80 -7.60 10.29 -4.75
CA ASN A 80 -6.68 11.40 -5.06
C ASN A 80 -5.88 11.21 -6.37
N GLU A 81 -5.73 9.98 -6.88
CA GLU A 81 -5.02 9.73 -8.14
C GLU A 81 -5.90 9.86 -9.39
N GLU A 82 -7.23 9.69 -9.29
CA GLU A 82 -8.14 9.86 -10.43
C GLU A 82 -8.33 11.35 -10.77
N GLU A 83 -8.28 12.25 -9.79
CA GLU A 83 -8.43 13.70 -10.01
C GLU A 83 -7.23 14.30 -10.76
N LEU A 84 -6.02 13.74 -10.58
CA LEU A 84 -4.81 14.15 -11.31
C LEU A 84 -4.69 13.61 -12.74
N ARG A 85 -5.52 12.63 -13.14
CA ARG A 85 -5.52 12.08 -14.50
C ARG A 85 -6.45 12.82 -15.47
N HIS A 86 -7.20 13.80 -14.97
CA HIS A 86 -8.12 14.63 -15.75
C HIS A 86 -7.68 16.11 -15.88
N LEU A 87 -6.46 16.44 -15.46
CA LEU A 87 -5.78 17.73 -15.69
C LEU A 87 -4.57 17.53 -16.60
#